data_AF-A0A665W2P6-F1
#
_entry.id   AF-A0A665W2P6-F1
#
_cell.length_a   1.000
_cell.length_b   1.000
_cell.length_c   1.000
_cell.angle_alpha   90.00
_cell.angle_beta   90.00
_cell.angle_gamma   90.00
#
_symmetry.space_group_name_H-M   'P 1'
#
loop_
_entity.id
_entity.type
_entity.pdbx_description
1 polymer ?
#
loop_
_entity_poly.entity_id
_entity_poly.type
_entity_poly.pdbx_seq_one_letter_code
_entity_poly.pdbx_strand_id
1 'polypeptide(L)'
;ITVATSKTCSGWMCCEAMSATKKIYLEDDWSLTEGEESLEATVKAIQTRAEASARAASGPGTINTRKPEAVDDFLRNFLIQAGMTETLDCFQAEWTEMLHKGLVDAEQVGVVPEVYTDNQRLENQLKNAEREREEYRRAASAAAKTLDKARKARDFYRLQHKHVVQERNRLIGDIRKLKVQCDSYKPAVKRMTEKYLTVLKQIAAVSLERDKALEQCSITFLCRARTRGESYFVLKRFMMKLYQIH
;
A
#
# COMPACT_ATOMS: atom_id res chain seq x y z
N ILE A 1 -28.28 -11.50 -2.85
CA ILE A 1 -29.18 -12.58 -2.41
C ILE A 1 -28.39 -13.88 -2.45
N THR A 2 -27.91 -14.31 -1.29
CA THR A 2 -27.42 -15.68 -1.08
C THR A 2 -27.86 -16.04 0.33
N VAL A 3 -28.94 -16.81 0.41
CA VAL A 3 -29.59 -17.22 1.66
C VAL A 3 -28.76 -18.34 2.26
N ALA A 4 -28.05 -18.05 3.35
CA ALA A 4 -27.41 -19.09 4.16
C ALA A 4 -28.50 -19.77 4.99
N THR A 5 -28.76 -21.03 4.68
CA THR A 5 -29.71 -21.89 5.38
C THR A 5 -29.21 -22.20 6.78
N SER A 6 -30.08 -21.89 7.76
CA SER A 6 -29.96 -22.32 9.14
C SER A 6 -29.84 -23.84 9.22
N LYS A 7 -28.66 -24.34 9.60
CA LYS A 7 -28.50 -25.66 10.19
C LYS A 7 -28.21 -25.47 11.67
N THR A 8 -29.16 -25.88 12.49
CA THR A 8 -29.08 -25.99 13.94
C THR A 8 -27.90 -26.89 14.32
N CYS A 9 -26.79 -26.26 14.68
CA CYS A 9 -25.61 -26.95 15.20
C CYS A 9 -25.87 -27.29 16.67
N SER A 10 -26.03 -28.58 16.96
CA SER A 10 -26.16 -29.12 18.31
C SER A 10 -24.90 -28.81 19.12
N GLY A 11 -25.09 -28.25 20.33
CA GLY A 11 -24.08 -27.55 21.13
C GLY A 11 -22.82 -28.31 21.57
N TRP A 12 -22.62 -29.55 21.13
CA TRP A 12 -21.40 -30.33 21.39
C TRP A 12 -20.31 -30.08 20.35
N MET A 13 -20.66 -29.84 19.07
CA MET A 13 -19.66 -29.60 18.01
C MET A 13 -18.93 -28.26 18.14
N CYS A 14 -19.52 -27.27 18.83
CA CYS A 14 -18.88 -25.98 19.06
C CYS A 14 -17.73 -26.04 20.09
N CYS A 15 -17.78 -26.94 21.08
CA CYS A 15 -16.73 -27.00 22.11
C CYS A 15 -15.43 -27.62 21.57
N GLU A 16 -15.52 -28.59 20.66
CA GLU A 16 -14.36 -29.26 20.07
C GLU A 16 -13.69 -28.37 19.02
N ALA A 17 -14.48 -27.63 18.24
CA ALA A 17 -13.99 -26.60 17.31
C ALA A 17 -13.23 -25.45 18.02
N MET A 18 -13.64 -25.08 19.24
CA MET A 18 -12.94 -24.08 20.08
C MET A 18 -11.60 -24.57 20.67
N SER A 19 -11.44 -25.89 20.84
CA SER A 19 -10.16 -26.47 21.28
C SER A 19 -9.16 -26.55 20.11
N ALA A 20 -9.64 -26.86 18.90
CA ALA A 20 -8.82 -26.90 17.69
C ALA A 20 -8.30 -25.52 17.25
N THR A 21 -9.02 -24.43 17.54
CA THR A 21 -8.55 -23.05 17.24
C THR A 21 -7.48 -22.53 18.22
N LYS A 22 -7.17 -23.27 19.29
CA LYS A 22 -6.14 -22.90 20.27
C LYS A 22 -4.70 -23.19 19.79
N LYS A 23 -4.55 -23.80 18.61
CA LYS A 23 -3.25 -24.08 17.97
C LYS A 23 -2.90 -23.15 16.81
N ILE A 24 -3.52 -21.97 16.73
CA ILE A 24 -2.91 -20.86 15.98
C ILE A 24 -2.06 -20.11 17.00
N TYR A 25 -0.85 -20.62 17.21
CA TYR A 25 0.25 -19.85 17.74
C TYR A 25 0.43 -18.65 16.81
N LEU A 26 -0.12 -17.50 17.18
CA LEU A 26 0.56 -16.25 16.88
C LEU A 26 1.78 -16.26 17.80
N GLU A 27 2.88 -16.81 17.30
CA GLU A 27 4.18 -16.40 17.79
C GLU A 27 4.21 -14.87 17.82
N ASP A 28 4.61 -14.34 18.96
CA ASP A 28 4.88 -12.94 19.21
C ASP A 28 6.11 -12.49 18.40
N ASP A 29 6.04 -12.56 17.07
CA ASP A 29 7.09 -12.08 16.17
C ASP A 29 6.50 -11.27 15.03
N TRP A 30 5.86 -10.14 15.38
CA TRP A 30 5.66 -9.06 14.42
C TRP A 30 6.97 -8.25 14.32
N SER A 31 8.05 -8.93 13.93
CA SER A 31 9.30 -8.30 13.53
C SER A 31 9.07 -7.60 12.19
N LEU A 32 9.36 -6.31 12.19
CA LEU A 32 9.02 -5.35 11.13
C LEU A 32 10.23 -5.24 10.19
N THR A 33 10.49 -6.28 9.38
CA THR A 33 11.67 -6.35 8.49
C THR A 33 11.37 -6.21 7.00
N GLU A 34 10.12 -6.31 6.56
CA GLU A 34 9.76 -6.27 5.12
C GLU A 34 9.97 -4.90 4.43
N GLY A 35 10.31 -3.84 5.18
CA GLY A 35 10.46 -2.48 4.65
C GLY A 35 11.88 -2.03 4.29
N GLU A 36 12.92 -2.66 4.85
CA GLU A 36 14.31 -2.16 4.71
C GLU A 36 14.98 -2.62 3.40
N GLU A 37 14.79 -3.86 2.95
CA GLU A 37 15.42 -4.37 1.71
C GLU A 37 14.93 -3.63 0.45
N SER A 38 13.66 -3.23 0.41
CA SER A 38 13.06 -2.53 -0.74
C SER A 38 13.57 -1.09 -0.88
N LEU A 39 13.83 -0.42 0.26
CA LEU A 39 14.39 0.93 0.26
C LEU A 39 15.86 0.92 -0.16
N GLU A 40 16.65 -0.02 0.36
CA GLU A 40 18.08 -0.19 0.05
C GLU A 40 18.31 -0.44 -1.45
N ALA A 41 17.51 -1.32 -2.05
CA ALA A 41 17.57 -1.62 -3.48
C ALA A 41 17.23 -0.39 -4.35
N THR A 42 16.24 0.39 -3.92
CA THR A 42 15.82 1.62 -4.62
C THR A 42 16.91 2.70 -4.55
N VAL A 43 17.56 2.86 -3.39
CA VAL A 43 18.66 3.83 -3.21
C VAL A 43 19.87 3.46 -4.08
N LYS A 44 20.27 2.18 -4.13
CA LYS A 44 21.36 1.72 -5.01
C LYS A 44 21.08 1.99 -6.49
N ALA A 45 19.85 1.73 -6.95
CA ALA A 45 19.48 1.98 -8.35
C ALA A 45 19.58 3.47 -8.73
N ILE A 46 19.22 4.38 -7.82
CA ILE A 46 19.35 5.83 -8.02
C ILE A 46 20.84 6.24 -8.11
N GLN A 47 21.68 5.70 -7.23
CA GLN A 47 23.12 5.97 -7.20
C GLN A 47 23.81 5.59 -8.53
N THR A 48 23.58 4.37 -9.01
CA THR A 48 24.18 3.86 -10.26
C THR A 48 23.78 4.69 -11.47
N ARG A 49 22.52 5.15 -11.51
CA ARG A 49 22.02 6.02 -12.60
C ARG A 49 22.69 7.40 -12.58
N ALA A 50 22.91 7.97 -11.39
CA ALA A 50 23.60 9.25 -11.25
C ALA A 50 25.06 9.16 -11.73
N GLU A 51 25.76 8.09 -11.38
CA GLU A 51 27.15 7.85 -11.79
C GLU A 51 27.31 7.64 -13.30
N ALA A 52 26.37 6.91 -13.92
CA ALA A 52 26.36 6.72 -15.38
C ALA A 52 26.16 8.05 -16.13
N SER A 53 25.28 8.91 -15.62
CA SER A 53 25.01 10.23 -16.22
C SER A 53 26.19 11.20 -16.09
N ALA A 54 26.97 11.11 -15.00
CA ALA A 54 28.16 11.92 -14.81
C ALA A 54 29.30 11.57 -15.78
N ARG A 55 29.48 10.28 -16.11
CA ARG A 55 30.49 9.81 -17.07
C ARG A 55 30.20 10.22 -18.51
N ALA A 56 28.93 10.39 -18.87
CA ALA A 56 28.53 10.80 -20.22
C ALA A 56 28.83 12.29 -20.52
N ALA A 57 28.96 13.13 -19.49
CA ALA A 57 29.13 14.57 -19.65
C ALA A 57 30.59 15.02 -19.91
N SER A 58 31.59 14.13 -19.78
CA SER A 58 33.02 14.47 -19.82
C SER A 58 33.70 14.22 -21.18
N GLY A 59 32.99 14.40 -22.29
CA GLY A 59 33.55 14.21 -23.64
C GLY A 59 34.58 15.29 -24.02
N PRO A 60 35.65 14.97 -24.79
CA PRO A 60 36.69 15.93 -25.15
C PRO A 60 36.16 16.99 -26.15
N GLY A 61 36.34 18.27 -25.84
CA GLY A 61 35.97 19.38 -26.71
C GLY A 61 36.87 19.50 -27.94
N THR A 62 36.24 19.56 -29.12
CA THR A 62 36.89 19.74 -30.43
C THR A 62 37.61 21.09 -30.50
N ILE A 63 38.92 21.05 -30.73
CA ILE A 63 39.76 22.22 -31.01
C ILE A 63 39.61 22.58 -32.49
N ASN A 64 38.99 23.72 -32.77
CA ASN A 64 38.83 24.25 -34.14
C ASN A 64 40.10 24.99 -34.58
N THR A 65 40.87 24.40 -35.49
CA THR A 65 41.96 25.04 -36.24
C THR A 65 41.39 26.07 -37.23
N ARG A 66 41.81 27.34 -37.13
CA ARG A 66 41.21 28.48 -37.86
C ARG A 66 41.87 28.73 -39.22
N LYS A 67 41.04 29.10 -40.20
CA LYS A 67 41.43 29.74 -41.47
C LYS A 67 41.00 31.21 -41.39
N PRO A 68 41.81 32.19 -41.83
CA PRO A 68 41.42 33.61 -41.80
C PRO A 68 40.24 33.89 -42.74
N GLU A 69 39.26 34.67 -42.28
CA GLU A 69 38.05 35.02 -43.03
C GLU A 69 38.33 36.22 -43.95
N ALA A 70 37.84 36.17 -45.19
CA ALA A 70 37.91 37.28 -46.13
C ALA A 70 36.93 38.40 -45.71
N VAL A 71 37.27 39.66 -46.00
CA VAL A 71 36.45 40.81 -45.59
C VAL A 71 35.04 40.77 -46.17
N ASP A 72 34.85 40.28 -47.40
CA ASP A 72 33.52 40.20 -48.02
C ASP A 72 32.64 39.12 -47.38
N ASP A 73 33.21 37.97 -46.99
CA ASP A 73 32.51 36.94 -46.22
C ASP A 73 32.07 37.45 -44.84
N PHE A 74 32.95 38.20 -44.16
CA PHE A 74 32.61 38.83 -42.87
C PHE A 74 31.49 39.86 -43.00
N LEU A 75 31.50 40.70 -44.04
CA LEU A 75 30.44 41.67 -44.28
C LEU A 75 29.09 40.99 -44.57
N ARG A 76 29.08 39.90 -45.34
CA ARG A 76 27.88 39.09 -45.54
C ARG A 76 27.38 38.52 -44.21
N ASN A 77 28.26 37.88 -43.44
CA ASN A 77 27.92 37.29 -42.14
C ASN A 77 27.41 38.35 -41.14
N PHE A 78 28.01 39.54 -41.14
CA PHE A 78 27.59 40.68 -40.33
C PHE A 78 26.18 41.16 -40.72
N LEU A 79 25.92 41.39 -42.00
CA LEU A 79 24.61 41.87 -42.49
C LEU A 79 23.52 40.81 -42.24
N ILE A 80 23.84 39.53 -42.35
CA ILE A 80 22.94 38.42 -41.98
C ILE A 80 22.65 38.45 -40.47
N GLN A 81 23.68 38.57 -39.61
CA GLN A 81 23.48 38.65 -38.16
C GLN A 81 22.73 39.90 -37.71
N ALA A 82 22.92 41.02 -38.40
CA ALA A 82 22.23 42.27 -38.14
C ALA A 82 20.78 42.29 -38.69
N GLY A 83 20.38 41.29 -39.48
CA GLY A 83 19.06 41.20 -40.11
C GLY A 83 18.84 42.22 -41.23
N MET A 84 19.91 42.77 -41.82
CA MET A 84 19.87 43.79 -42.86
C MET A 84 19.80 43.15 -44.26
N THR A 85 18.72 42.43 -44.55
CA THR A 85 18.59 41.61 -45.77
C THR A 85 18.56 42.44 -47.05
N GLU A 86 17.88 43.59 -47.07
CA GLU A 86 17.86 44.46 -48.27
C GLU A 86 19.25 45.03 -48.58
N THR A 87 20.00 45.42 -47.55
CA THR A 87 21.37 45.90 -47.70
C THR A 87 22.31 44.78 -48.15
N LEU A 88 22.11 43.56 -47.66
CA LEU A 88 22.83 42.38 -48.11
C LEU A 88 22.60 42.10 -49.59
N ASP A 89 21.36 42.19 -50.05
CA ASP A 89 20.99 41.94 -51.46
C ASP A 89 21.62 42.98 -52.39
N CYS A 90 21.57 44.27 -52.03
CA CYS A 90 22.27 45.32 -52.77
C CYS A 90 23.78 45.10 -52.79
N PHE A 91 24.39 44.80 -51.63
CA PHE A 91 25.82 44.52 -51.52
C PHE A 91 26.23 43.33 -52.40
N GLN A 92 25.48 42.23 -52.38
CA GLN A 92 25.77 41.06 -53.20
C GLN A 92 25.66 41.35 -54.70
N ALA A 93 24.66 42.12 -55.13
CA ALA A 93 24.48 42.50 -56.52
C ALA A 93 25.64 43.38 -57.02
N GLU A 94 25.99 44.43 -56.27
CA GLU A 94 27.09 45.35 -56.61
C GLU A 94 28.46 44.65 -56.59
N TRP A 95 28.70 43.80 -55.59
CA TRP A 95 29.94 43.03 -55.47
C TRP A 95 30.13 42.06 -56.65
N THR A 96 29.05 41.39 -57.04
CA THR A 96 29.06 40.47 -58.20
C THR A 96 29.25 41.22 -59.51
N GLU A 97 28.66 42.40 -59.66
CA GLU A 97 28.85 43.27 -60.83
C GLU A 97 30.31 43.78 -60.92
N MET A 98 30.90 44.18 -59.79
CA MET A 98 32.30 44.62 -59.71
C MET A 98 33.29 43.51 -60.08
N LEU A 99 33.03 42.27 -59.65
CA LEU A 99 33.82 41.09 -60.01
C LEU A 99 33.77 40.80 -61.51
N HIS A 100 32.57 40.82 -62.12
CA HIS A 100 32.41 40.57 -63.55
C HIS A 100 33.08 41.63 -64.43
N LYS A 101 33.13 42.88 -63.97
CA LYS A 101 33.83 43.97 -64.68
C LYS A 101 35.35 43.97 -64.43
N GLY A 102 35.86 43.10 -63.55
CA GLY A 102 37.27 43.01 -63.20
C GLY A 102 37.80 44.23 -62.44
N LEU A 103 36.92 45.01 -61.81
CA LEU A 103 37.33 46.18 -61.00
C LEU A 103 37.82 45.79 -59.60
N VAL A 104 37.55 44.55 -59.18
CA VAL A 104 37.97 44.01 -57.89
C VAL A 104 38.63 42.66 -58.11
N ASP A 105 39.85 42.50 -57.61
CA ASP A 105 40.53 41.21 -57.54
C ASP A 105 40.12 40.50 -56.24
N ALA A 106 39.38 39.40 -56.37
CA ALA A 106 38.89 38.61 -55.23
C ALA A 106 40.04 38.03 -54.38
N GLU A 107 41.23 37.80 -54.96
CA GLU A 107 42.39 37.30 -54.23
C GLU A 107 43.12 38.38 -53.43
N GLN A 108 42.86 39.66 -53.73
CA GLN A 108 43.53 40.80 -53.11
C GLN A 108 42.65 41.52 -52.07
N VAL A 109 41.43 41.05 -51.86
CA VAL A 109 40.54 41.49 -50.78
C VAL A 109 41.22 41.15 -49.45
N GLY A 110 41.38 42.17 -48.59
CA GLY A 110 42.06 42.03 -47.31
C GLY A 110 41.43 40.95 -46.42
N VAL A 111 42.24 40.46 -45.48
CA VAL A 111 41.79 39.54 -44.42
C VAL A 111 41.25 40.36 -43.26
N VAL A 112 40.18 39.87 -42.63
CA VAL A 112 39.60 40.52 -41.44
C VAL A 112 40.61 40.49 -40.30
N PRO A 113 40.84 41.63 -39.61
CA PRO A 113 41.69 41.64 -38.41
C PRO A 113 41.17 40.66 -37.35
N GLU A 114 42.08 39.86 -36.78
CA GLU A 114 41.77 38.78 -35.84
C GLU A 114 40.89 39.23 -34.65
N VAL A 115 41.03 40.49 -34.22
CA VAL A 115 40.26 41.09 -33.12
C VAL A 115 38.74 41.05 -33.35
N TYR A 116 38.28 41.26 -34.59
CA TYR A 116 36.84 41.26 -34.89
C TYR A 116 36.24 39.85 -34.87
N THR A 117 36.95 38.88 -35.47
CA THR A 117 36.59 37.47 -35.41
C THR A 117 36.61 36.94 -33.98
N ASP A 118 37.53 37.44 -33.16
CA ASP A 118 37.63 37.11 -31.74
C ASP A 118 36.46 37.67 -30.93
N ASN A 119 36.07 38.93 -31.15
CA ASN A 119 34.92 39.52 -30.48
C ASN A 119 33.61 38.81 -30.84
N GLN A 120 33.38 38.51 -32.12
CA GLN A 120 32.18 37.78 -32.57
C GLN A 120 32.11 36.38 -31.94
N ARG A 121 33.26 35.69 -31.83
CA ARG A 121 33.33 34.41 -31.12
C ARG A 121 32.99 34.57 -29.65
N LEU A 122 33.57 35.55 -28.96
CA LEU A 122 33.34 35.78 -27.54
C LEU A 122 31.87 36.12 -27.26
N GLU A 123 31.23 36.93 -28.11
CA GLU A 123 29.80 37.22 -28.03
C GLU A 123 28.94 35.95 -28.20
N ASN A 124 29.28 35.10 -29.17
CA ASN A 124 28.58 33.83 -29.38
C ASN A 124 28.76 32.88 -28.18
N GLN A 125 29.98 32.82 -27.61
CA GLN A 125 30.25 32.05 -26.39
C GLN A 125 29.47 32.59 -25.20
N LEU A 126 29.39 33.91 -25.03
CA LEU A 126 28.60 34.55 -23.97
C LEU A 126 27.11 34.22 -24.12
N LYS A 127 26.54 34.39 -25.31
CA LYS A 127 25.13 34.05 -25.59
C LYS A 127 24.82 32.57 -25.34
N ASN A 128 25.74 31.67 -25.71
CA ASN A 128 25.58 30.24 -25.45
C ASN A 128 25.64 29.94 -23.95
N ALA A 129 26.64 30.48 -23.24
CA ALA A 129 26.79 30.31 -21.80
C ALA A 129 25.59 30.87 -21.00
N GLU A 130 25.04 32.01 -21.41
CA GLU A 130 23.83 32.58 -20.80
C GLU A 130 22.60 31.68 -21.01
N ARG A 131 22.45 31.11 -22.20
CA ARG A 131 21.37 30.17 -22.51
C ARG A 131 21.48 28.91 -21.67
N GLU A 132 22.66 28.32 -21.60
CA GLU A 132 22.94 27.13 -20.77
C GLU A 132 22.68 27.43 -19.29
N ARG A 133 23.18 28.55 -18.77
CA ARG A 133 22.92 28.98 -17.39
C ARG A 133 21.42 29.06 -17.09
N GLU A 134 20.65 29.64 -18.01
CA GLU A 134 19.21 29.79 -17.85
C GLU A 134 18.48 28.44 -17.90
N GLU A 135 18.95 27.51 -18.74
CA GLU A 135 18.45 26.14 -18.78
C GLU A 135 18.75 25.38 -17.48
N TYR A 136 19.99 25.45 -16.98
CA TYR A 136 20.35 24.87 -15.69
C TYR A 136 19.55 25.46 -14.53
N ARG A 137 19.32 26.79 -14.54
CA ARG A 137 18.49 27.47 -13.53
C ARG A 137 17.05 26.94 -13.54
N ARG A 138 16.46 26.75 -14.73
CA ARG A 138 15.12 26.16 -14.89
C ARG A 138 15.07 24.71 -14.42
N ALA A 139 16.05 23.89 -14.80
CA ALA A 139 16.16 22.50 -14.39
C ALA A 139 16.31 22.37 -12.86
N ALA A 140 17.19 23.17 -12.24
CA ALA A 140 17.38 23.21 -10.80
C ALA A 140 16.09 23.61 -10.05
N SER A 141 15.38 24.62 -10.56
CA SER A 141 14.11 25.06 -9.98
C SER A 141 13.02 23.98 -10.07
N ALA A 142 12.95 23.24 -11.18
CA ALA A 142 12.04 22.11 -11.34
C ALA A 142 12.40 20.96 -10.39
N ALA A 143 13.68 20.60 -10.30
CA ALA A 143 14.17 19.58 -9.38
C ALA A 143 13.87 19.92 -7.91
N ALA A 144 14.08 21.18 -7.51
CA ALA A 144 13.75 21.65 -6.16
C ALA A 144 12.27 21.49 -5.83
N LYS A 145 11.37 21.83 -6.77
CA LYS A 145 9.91 21.61 -6.61
C LYS A 145 9.55 20.13 -6.48
N THR A 146 10.18 19.26 -7.26
CA THR A 146 9.95 17.81 -7.17
C THR A 146 10.46 17.24 -5.85
N LEU A 147 11.62 17.69 -5.37
CA LEU A 147 12.15 17.31 -4.06
C LEU A 147 11.24 17.75 -2.91
N ASP A 148 10.65 18.95 -2.98
CA ASP A 148 9.68 19.41 -1.97
C ASP A 148 8.44 18.52 -1.92
N LYS A 149 7.89 18.15 -3.08
CA LYS A 149 6.77 17.19 -3.16
C LYS A 149 7.12 15.83 -2.58
N ALA A 150 8.31 15.31 -2.91
CA ALA A 150 8.79 14.03 -2.38
C ALA A 150 8.98 14.07 -0.85
N ARG A 151 9.52 15.17 -0.31
CA ARG A 151 9.67 15.37 1.14
C ARG A 151 8.31 15.38 1.85
N LYS A 152 7.33 16.13 1.32
CA LYS A 152 5.97 16.17 1.87
C LYS A 152 5.30 14.79 1.85
N ALA A 153 5.44 14.03 0.76
CA ALA A 153 4.92 12.67 0.68
C ALA A 153 5.56 11.75 1.71
N ARG A 154 6.90 11.76 1.81
CA ARG A 154 7.64 11.00 2.84
C ARG A 154 7.15 11.35 4.25
N ASP A 155 7.01 12.63 4.56
CA ASP A 155 6.61 13.08 5.89
C ASP A 155 5.15 12.70 6.21
N PHE A 156 4.27 12.74 5.21
CA PHE A 156 2.90 12.22 5.31
C PHE A 156 2.89 10.73 5.65
N TYR A 157 3.62 9.89 4.90
CA TYR A 157 3.66 8.45 5.18
C TYR A 157 4.28 8.13 6.54
N ARG A 158 5.33 8.87 6.94
CA ARG A 158 5.93 8.73 8.27
C ARG A 158 4.94 9.06 9.38
N LEU A 159 4.13 10.10 9.22
CA LEU A 159 3.09 10.47 10.18
C LEU A 159 1.96 9.43 10.21
N GLN A 160 1.49 8.99 9.04
CA GLN A 160 0.45 7.95 8.92
C GLN A 160 0.90 6.65 9.59
N HIS A 161 2.12 6.20 9.34
CA HIS A 161 2.66 5.01 9.98
C HIS A 161 2.67 5.14 11.51
N LYS A 162 3.07 6.29 12.06
CA LYS A 162 3.00 6.55 13.51
C LYS A 162 1.59 6.44 14.05
N HIS A 163 0.59 7.01 13.36
CA HIS A 163 -0.82 6.91 13.77
C HIS A 163 -1.33 5.47 13.74
N VAL A 164 -1.01 4.72 12.68
CA VAL A 164 -1.40 3.30 12.55
C VAL A 164 -0.78 2.48 13.68
N VAL A 165 0.50 2.70 14.02
CA VAL A 165 1.17 2.01 15.12
C VAL A 165 0.53 2.34 16.47
N GLN A 166 0.16 3.61 16.69
CA GLN A 166 -0.55 4.03 17.91
C GLN A 166 -1.91 3.33 18.05
N GLU A 167 -2.73 3.35 16.99
CA GLU A 167 -4.06 2.72 17.03
C GLU A 167 -3.95 1.19 17.14
N ARG A 168 -2.99 0.58 16.45
CA ARG A 168 -2.66 -0.84 16.61
C ARG A 168 -2.36 -1.17 18.08
N ASN A 169 -1.50 -0.38 18.73
CA ASN A 169 -1.13 -0.62 20.13
C ASN A 169 -2.32 -0.44 21.09
N ARG A 170 -3.22 0.52 20.81
CA ARG A 170 -4.48 0.69 21.55
C ARG A 170 -5.36 -0.54 21.42
N LEU A 171 -5.60 -1.02 20.20
CA LEU A 171 -6.42 -2.20 19.93
C LEU A 171 -5.83 -3.48 20.57
N ILE A 172 -4.51 -3.64 20.52
CA ILE A 172 -3.81 -4.72 21.23
C ILE A 172 -4.12 -4.66 22.73
N GLY A 173 -4.09 -3.46 23.33
CA GLY A 173 -4.46 -3.26 24.73
C GLY A 173 -5.91 -3.70 25.02
N ASP A 174 -6.85 -3.33 24.17
CA ASP A 174 -8.26 -3.66 24.35
C ASP A 174 -8.54 -5.16 24.15
N ILE A 175 -7.89 -5.81 23.17
CA ILE A 175 -7.92 -7.27 22.99
C ILE A 175 -7.42 -7.99 24.25
N ARG A 176 -6.32 -7.50 24.85
CA ARG A 176 -5.79 -8.08 26.09
C ARG A 176 -6.78 -7.95 27.25
N LYS A 177 -7.44 -6.79 27.42
CA LYS A 177 -8.47 -6.59 28.45
C LYS A 177 -9.66 -7.53 28.24
N LEU A 178 -10.15 -7.63 26.99
CA LEU A 178 -11.27 -8.52 26.65
C LEU A 178 -10.92 -9.99 26.92
N LYS A 179 -9.69 -10.41 26.60
CA LYS A 179 -9.22 -11.76 26.89
C LYS A 179 -9.26 -12.06 28.39
N VAL A 180 -8.76 -11.13 29.22
CA VAL A 180 -8.83 -11.25 30.69
C VAL A 180 -10.27 -11.35 31.18
N GLN A 181 -11.18 -10.55 30.62
CA GLN A 181 -12.61 -10.64 30.97
C GLN A 181 -13.22 -11.98 30.58
N CYS A 182 -12.97 -12.49 29.38
CA CYS A 182 -13.42 -13.80 28.93
C CYS A 182 -12.90 -14.93 29.83
N ASP A 183 -11.61 -14.87 30.20
CA ASP A 183 -11.00 -15.84 31.11
C ASP A 183 -11.65 -15.79 32.50
N SER A 184 -12.09 -14.60 32.96
CA SER A 184 -12.82 -14.44 34.23
C SER A 184 -14.24 -15.03 34.21
N TYR A 185 -14.94 -14.99 33.06
CA TYR A 185 -16.29 -15.56 32.92
C TYR A 185 -16.28 -17.07 32.73
N LYS A 186 -15.21 -17.63 32.16
CA LYS A 186 -15.03 -19.07 31.94
C LYS A 186 -15.34 -19.94 33.19
N PRO A 187 -14.83 -19.65 34.39
CA PRO A 187 -15.19 -20.43 35.59
C PRO A 187 -16.66 -20.25 36.00
N ALA A 188 -17.25 -19.06 35.80
CA ALA A 188 -18.66 -18.83 36.13
C ALA A 188 -19.59 -19.68 35.26
N VAL A 189 -19.31 -19.75 33.95
CA VAL A 189 -20.04 -20.63 33.02
C VAL A 189 -19.89 -22.08 33.42
N LYS A 190 -18.65 -22.54 33.71
CA LYS A 190 -18.37 -23.92 34.14
C LYS A 190 -19.19 -24.30 35.38
N ARG A 191 -19.25 -23.43 36.40
CA ARG A 191 -20.06 -23.66 37.60
C ARG A 191 -21.55 -23.80 37.30
N MET A 192 -22.10 -23.02 36.37
CA MET A 192 -23.51 -23.13 36.01
C MET A 192 -23.81 -24.42 35.24
N THR A 193 -22.90 -24.85 34.37
CA THR A 193 -22.99 -26.15 33.69
C THR A 193 -22.97 -27.30 34.70
N GLU A 194 -22.08 -27.27 35.69
CA GLU A 194 -22.01 -28.28 36.75
C GLU A 194 -23.31 -28.35 37.57
N LYS A 195 -23.88 -27.19 37.92
CA LYS A 195 -25.18 -27.11 38.61
C LYS A 195 -26.31 -27.69 37.77
N TYR A 196 -26.38 -27.33 36.49
CA TYR A 196 -27.38 -27.86 35.56
C TYR A 196 -27.30 -29.39 35.45
N LEU A 197 -26.09 -29.95 35.28
CA LEU A 197 -25.87 -31.39 35.24
C LEU A 197 -26.26 -32.07 36.56
N THR A 198 -26.04 -31.41 37.69
CA THR A 198 -26.44 -31.93 39.02
C THR A 198 -27.97 -31.98 39.15
N VAL A 199 -28.66 -30.92 38.75
CA VAL A 199 -30.14 -30.88 38.75
C VAL A 199 -30.71 -31.94 37.82
N LEU A 200 -30.12 -32.12 36.63
CA LEU A 200 -30.53 -33.20 35.71
C LEU A 200 -30.41 -34.58 36.34
N LYS A 201 -29.30 -34.87 37.03
CA LYS A 201 -29.12 -36.14 37.76
C LYS A 201 -30.16 -36.32 38.86
N GLN A 202 -30.48 -35.25 39.61
CA GLN A 202 -31.52 -35.27 40.63
C GLN A 202 -32.92 -35.52 40.04
N ILE A 203 -33.26 -34.87 38.93
CA ILE A 203 -34.54 -35.10 38.22
C ILE A 203 -34.66 -36.56 37.78
N ALA A 204 -33.58 -37.14 37.25
CA ALA A 204 -33.56 -38.55 36.86
C ALA A 204 -33.73 -39.48 38.08
N ALA A 205 -33.06 -39.19 39.20
CA ALA A 205 -33.18 -39.97 40.44
C ALA A 205 -34.61 -39.89 41.02
N VAL A 206 -35.20 -38.71 41.10
CA VAL A 206 -36.57 -38.50 41.58
C VAL A 206 -37.58 -39.20 40.68
N SER A 207 -37.37 -39.19 39.36
CA SER A 207 -38.25 -39.90 38.43
C SER A 207 -38.17 -41.42 38.66
N LEU A 208 -36.97 -41.97 38.87
CA LEU A 208 -36.81 -43.40 39.19
C LEU A 208 -37.46 -43.78 40.54
N GLU A 209 -37.34 -42.94 41.57
CA GLU A 209 -38.03 -43.15 42.86
C GLU A 209 -39.55 -43.10 42.71
N ARG A 210 -40.06 -42.16 41.91
CA ARG A 210 -41.49 -42.07 41.57
C ARG A 210 -41.97 -43.34 40.88
N ASP A 211 -41.25 -43.84 39.88
CA ASP A 211 -41.62 -45.04 39.13
C ASP A 211 -41.67 -46.27 40.04
N LYS A 212 -40.68 -46.44 40.92
CA LYS A 212 -40.68 -47.50 41.95
C LYS A 212 -41.88 -47.40 42.90
N ALA A 213 -42.22 -46.19 43.36
CA ALA A 213 -43.37 -45.98 44.24
C ALA A 213 -44.71 -46.26 43.53
N LEU A 214 -44.81 -45.92 42.24
CA LEU A 214 -45.98 -46.22 41.41
C LEU A 214 -46.14 -47.73 41.18
N GLU A 215 -45.04 -48.44 40.91
CA GLU A 215 -45.02 -49.90 40.79
C GLU A 215 -45.47 -50.56 42.10
N GLN A 216 -44.91 -50.13 43.23
CA GLN A 216 -45.30 -50.63 44.55
C GLN A 216 -46.78 -50.33 44.89
N CYS A 217 -47.27 -49.13 44.58
CA CYS A 217 -48.69 -48.77 44.73
C CYS A 217 -49.59 -49.66 43.87
N SER A 218 -49.18 -49.92 42.63
CA SER A 218 -49.91 -50.78 41.69
C SER A 218 -50.00 -52.21 42.24
N ILE A 219 -48.88 -52.79 42.68
CA ILE A 219 -48.84 -54.13 43.29
C ILE A 219 -49.75 -54.19 44.53
N THR A 220 -49.63 -53.22 45.44
CA THR A 220 -50.43 -53.18 46.68
C THR A 220 -51.92 -53.05 46.39
N PHE A 221 -52.29 -52.22 45.41
CA PHE A 221 -53.68 -52.05 44.97
C PHE A 221 -54.23 -53.35 44.34
N LEU A 222 -53.47 -54.00 43.46
CA LEU A 222 -53.86 -55.28 42.86
C LEU A 222 -54.04 -56.38 43.92
N CYS A 223 -53.14 -56.48 44.89
CA CYS A 223 -53.28 -57.39 46.04
C CYS A 223 -54.55 -57.10 46.83
N ARG A 224 -54.83 -55.83 47.14
CA ARG A 224 -56.02 -55.42 47.90
C ARG A 224 -57.32 -55.68 47.13
N ALA A 225 -57.36 -55.37 45.85
CA ALA A 225 -58.52 -55.62 44.99
C ALA A 225 -58.80 -57.12 44.85
N ARG A 226 -57.76 -57.96 44.77
CA ARG A 226 -57.86 -59.43 44.78
C ARG A 226 -58.45 -59.97 46.08
N THR A 227 -58.07 -59.40 47.24
CA THR A 227 -58.64 -59.81 48.54
C THR A 227 -60.09 -59.37 48.75
N ARG A 228 -60.56 -58.34 48.03
CA ARG A 228 -61.90 -57.75 48.18
C ARG A 228 -62.91 -58.14 47.10
N GLY A 229 -62.49 -58.92 46.10
CA GLY A 229 -63.35 -59.32 44.98
C GLY A 229 -63.81 -58.15 44.11
N GLU A 230 -62.97 -57.11 43.96
CA GLU A 230 -63.34 -55.91 43.18
C GLU A 230 -63.38 -56.22 41.67
N SER A 231 -64.40 -55.71 40.98
CA SER A 231 -64.64 -55.94 39.54
C SER A 231 -63.52 -55.36 38.66
N TYR A 232 -63.19 -56.07 37.57
CA TYR A 232 -62.15 -55.70 36.58
C TYR A 232 -62.26 -54.24 36.09
N PHE A 233 -63.48 -53.69 36.02
CA PHE A 233 -63.72 -52.31 35.62
C PHE A 233 -63.12 -51.28 36.59
N VAL A 234 -63.07 -51.58 37.89
CA VAL A 234 -62.49 -50.70 38.93
C VAL A 234 -60.96 -50.70 38.82
N LEU A 235 -60.34 -51.87 38.64
CA LEU A 235 -58.90 -51.99 38.37
C LEU A 235 -58.50 -51.26 37.09
N LYS A 236 -59.23 -51.48 35.99
CA LYS A 236 -58.92 -50.88 34.69
C LYS A 236 -59.02 -49.35 34.74
N ARG A 237 -59.99 -48.80 35.48
CA ARG A 237 -60.15 -47.34 35.66
C ARG A 237 -59.04 -46.72 36.51
N PHE A 238 -58.53 -47.43 37.51
CA PHE A 238 -57.41 -46.98 38.33
C PHE A 238 -56.08 -47.01 37.56
N MET A 239 -55.80 -48.10 36.84
CA MET A 239 -54.60 -48.22 35.99
C MET A 239 -54.59 -47.18 34.86
N MET A 240 -55.74 -46.85 34.26
CA MET A 240 -55.83 -45.75 33.29
C MET A 240 -55.53 -44.39 33.92
N LYS A 241 -56.05 -44.12 35.13
CA LYS A 241 -55.75 -42.86 35.84
C LYS A 241 -54.28 -42.72 36.23
N LEU A 242 -53.60 -43.82 36.56
CA LEU A 242 -52.17 -43.83 36.83
C LEU A 242 -51.33 -43.53 35.58
N TYR A 243 -51.69 -44.11 34.43
CA TYR A 243 -50.99 -43.89 33.16
C TYR A 243 -51.22 -42.49 32.56
N GLN A 244 -52.33 -41.83 32.91
CA GLN A 244 -52.71 -40.52 32.35
C GLN A 244 -52.13 -39.33 33.14
N ILE A 245 -51.45 -39.59 34.25
CA ILE A 245 -50.67 -38.61 35.04
C ILE A 245 -49.22 -38.51 34.51
N HIS A 246 -48.85 -39.33 33.53
CA HIS A 246 -47.55 -39.40 32.88
C HIS A 246 -47.58 -38.75 31.49
#